data_AF-A0A7Y4AL77-F1
#
_entry.id   AF-A0A7Y4AL77-F1
#
_cell.length_a   1.000
_cell.length_b   1.000
_cell.length_c   1.000
_cell.angle_alpha   90.00
_cell.angle_beta   90.00
_cell.angle_gamma   90.00
#
_symmetry.space_group_name_H-M   'P 1'
#
loop_
_entity.id
_entity.type
_entity.pdbx_description
1 polymer ?
#
loop_
_entity_poly.entity_id
_entity_poly.type
_entity_poly.pdbx_seq_one_letter_code
_entity_poly.pdbx_strand_id
1 'polypeptide(L)'
;MKRTLISLCIGLTASHSALAEEHFRSHDAHVHGHVEVNIAQDNNELLIEVTAPGSDVVGFEHAPTTPEQIKALEHATAMLNQPENLFAFSNAQCELKFKSVSNSLEQEEHHAHEGHDHHDDKHDHDAHEGHDHHDDKHDHDDHEGHDHHDDKHDHDAHEGHDHHDDKHDHDTHEGHEHHDDKHDHDTHEGHEHHDDKHDHDAHEGHDDHKGHDHSEGGHGEFTVEYHYDCSAINKLDSISTQWFSTFTSTESMTVNLLTDTKQVQQKLTPKQVSFRF
;
A
#
# COMPACT_ATOMS: atom_id res chain seq x y z
N MET A 1 -61.31 35.20 31.47
CA MET A 1 -60.30 36.09 30.83
C MET A 1 -59.04 36.09 31.67
N LYS A 2 -57.95 35.54 31.15
CA LYS A 2 -56.58 36.06 31.26
C LYS A 2 -55.68 35.17 30.41
N ARG A 3 -55.30 35.75 29.26
CA ARG A 3 -54.34 35.21 28.30
C ARG A 3 -52.95 35.52 28.86
N THR A 4 -52.02 34.57 28.81
CA THR A 4 -50.61 34.87 29.09
C THR A 4 -49.74 34.13 28.09
N LEU A 5 -49.56 34.84 26.97
CA LEU A 5 -48.38 34.98 26.12
C LEU A 5 -47.44 33.78 25.97
N ILE A 6 -47.52 33.23 24.77
CA ILE A 6 -46.55 32.39 24.06
C ILE A 6 -45.19 33.10 24.03
N SER A 7 -44.15 32.45 24.58
CA SER A 7 -42.75 32.79 24.30
C SER A 7 -42.26 31.90 23.16
N LEU A 8 -42.12 32.49 21.97
CA LEU A 8 -41.58 31.86 20.78
C LEU A 8 -40.07 32.15 20.74
N CYS A 9 -39.26 31.21 21.22
CA CYS A 9 -37.82 31.24 21.02
C CYS A 9 -37.50 30.77 19.59
N ILE A 10 -37.21 31.71 18.70
CA ILE A 10 -36.62 31.43 17.38
C ILE A 10 -35.14 31.15 17.62
N GLY A 11 -34.78 29.88 17.76
CA GLY A 11 -33.39 29.44 17.71
C GLY A 11 -32.96 29.35 16.25
N LEU A 12 -32.10 30.27 15.80
CA LEU A 12 -31.35 30.09 14.57
C LEU A 12 -30.37 28.94 14.76
N THR A 13 -30.68 27.77 14.23
CA THR A 13 -29.69 26.71 14.05
C THR A 13 -28.84 27.07 12.85
N ALA A 14 -27.59 27.47 13.09
CA ALA A 14 -26.57 27.57 12.06
C ALA A 14 -26.29 26.15 11.54
N SER A 15 -26.76 25.85 10.34
CA SER A 15 -26.34 24.67 9.59
C SER A 15 -24.86 24.85 9.26
N HIS A 16 -23.99 24.25 10.06
CA HIS A 16 -22.62 24.02 9.65
C HIS A 16 -22.67 22.89 8.64
N SER A 17 -22.28 23.16 7.40
CA SER A 17 -21.97 22.10 6.44
C SER A 17 -20.90 21.23 7.10
N ALA A 18 -21.27 20.00 7.47
CA ALA A 18 -20.28 18.97 7.72
C ALA A 18 -19.57 18.76 6.39
N LEU A 19 -18.36 19.30 6.27
CA LEU A 19 -17.41 18.79 5.30
C LEU A 19 -17.08 17.39 5.81
N ALA A 20 -17.58 16.37 5.12
CA ALA A 20 -17.12 15.02 5.32
C ALA A 20 -15.63 15.04 4.94
N GLU A 21 -14.78 14.93 5.96
CA GLU A 21 -13.35 14.71 5.79
C GLU A 21 -13.20 13.28 5.27
N GLU A 22 -13.22 13.15 3.94
CA GLU A 22 -12.82 11.95 3.25
C GLU A 22 -11.31 11.77 3.51
N HIS A 23 -10.91 10.57 3.93
CA HIS A 23 -9.53 10.14 4.22
C HIS A 23 -8.97 10.46 5.62
N PHE A 24 -9.49 9.75 6.61
CA PHE A 24 -8.62 9.10 7.61
C PHE A 24 -9.05 7.62 7.74
N ARG A 25 -8.74 6.80 6.71
CA ARG A 25 -8.51 5.38 6.98
C ARG A 25 -7.15 5.33 7.65
N SER A 26 -7.14 5.28 8.99
CA SER A 26 -5.93 4.89 9.71
C SER A 26 -5.46 3.58 9.08
N HIS A 27 -4.27 3.55 8.51
CA HIS A 27 -3.65 2.31 8.06
C HIS A 27 -3.54 1.44 9.31
N ASP A 28 -4.46 0.49 9.43
CA ASP A 28 -4.70 -0.21 10.68
C ASP A 28 -3.57 -1.21 10.92
N ALA A 29 -3.21 -1.39 12.19
CA ALA A 29 -2.36 -2.49 12.58
C ALA A 29 -3.23 -3.76 12.49
N HIS A 30 -3.34 -4.32 11.29
CA HIS A 30 -4.12 -5.54 11.08
C HIS A 30 -3.53 -6.66 11.94
N VAL A 31 -4.38 -7.28 12.75
CA VAL A 31 -3.97 -8.41 13.58
C VAL A 31 -4.02 -9.66 12.73
N HIS A 32 -2.87 -10.30 12.52
CA HIS A 32 -2.82 -11.60 11.86
C HIS A 32 -3.72 -12.62 12.60
N GLY A 33 -4.40 -13.46 11.85
CA GLY A 33 -5.41 -14.39 12.34
C GLY A 33 -6.75 -13.74 12.69
N HIS A 34 -6.95 -12.45 12.38
CA HIS A 34 -8.18 -11.73 12.66
C HIS A 34 -8.79 -11.09 11.40
N VAL A 35 -10.02 -11.53 11.09
CA VAL A 35 -10.84 -10.94 10.03
C VAL A 35 -11.95 -10.08 10.63
N GLU A 36 -12.18 -8.91 10.06
CA GLU A 36 -13.33 -8.08 10.40
C GLU A 36 -14.45 -8.27 9.36
N VAL A 37 -15.68 -8.39 9.85
CA VAL A 37 -16.88 -8.47 9.01
C VAL A 37 -17.90 -7.45 9.49
N ASN A 38 -18.29 -6.56 8.60
CA ASN A 38 -19.36 -5.59 8.84
C ASN A 38 -20.61 -6.04 8.09
N ILE A 39 -21.75 -6.05 8.79
CA ILE A 39 -23.03 -6.49 8.22
C ILE A 39 -24.07 -5.45 8.52
N ALA A 40 -24.68 -4.91 7.48
CA ALA A 40 -25.74 -3.93 7.59
C ALA A 40 -27.00 -4.47 6.92
N GLN A 41 -28.12 -4.45 7.64
CA GLN A 41 -29.45 -4.72 7.09
C GLN A 41 -30.25 -3.42 7.06
N ASP A 42 -30.78 -3.08 5.89
CA ASP A 42 -31.75 -2.00 5.68
C ASP A 42 -32.91 -2.55 4.84
N ASN A 43 -34.13 -2.53 5.38
CA ASN A 43 -35.29 -3.16 4.77
C ASN A 43 -35.01 -4.63 4.35
N ASN A 44 -35.14 -4.94 3.06
CA ASN A 44 -34.88 -6.27 2.49
C ASN A 44 -33.44 -6.44 1.99
N GLU A 45 -32.62 -5.39 2.06
CA GLU A 45 -31.23 -5.43 1.62
C GLU A 45 -30.32 -5.84 2.77
N LEU A 46 -29.31 -6.63 2.44
CA LEU A 46 -28.27 -7.06 3.36
C LEU A 46 -26.90 -6.83 2.71
N LEU A 47 -26.09 -6.00 3.35
CA LEU A 47 -24.70 -5.75 3.01
C LEU A 47 -23.81 -6.61 3.92
N ILE A 48 -22.82 -7.28 3.32
CA ILE A 48 -21.72 -7.94 4.04
C ILE A 48 -20.42 -7.39 3.47
N GLU A 49 -19.65 -6.71 4.30
CA GLU A 49 -18.27 -6.28 4.00
C GLU A 49 -17.31 -7.13 4.82
N VAL A 50 -16.23 -7.60 4.20
CA VAL A 50 -15.17 -8.38 4.84
C VAL A 50 -13.84 -7.69 4.59
N THR A 51 -13.08 -7.50 5.66
CA THR A 51 -11.73 -6.95 5.66
C THR A 51 -10.82 -8.00 6.27
N ALA A 52 -9.89 -8.52 5.47
CA ALA A 52 -9.06 -9.67 5.83
C ALA A 52 -7.59 -9.47 5.47
N PRO A 53 -6.64 -9.65 6.42
CA PRO A 53 -5.22 -9.63 6.12
C PRO A 53 -4.84 -10.66 5.04
N GLY A 54 -3.85 -10.34 4.22
CA GLY A 54 -3.31 -11.27 3.23
C GLY A 54 -2.77 -12.56 3.88
N SER A 55 -2.17 -12.44 5.06
CA SER A 55 -1.73 -13.56 5.89
C SER A 55 -2.86 -14.55 6.22
N ASP A 56 -4.08 -14.05 6.37
CA ASP A 56 -5.26 -14.85 6.72
C ASP A 56 -5.88 -15.57 5.52
N VAL A 57 -5.77 -14.97 4.33
CA VAL A 57 -6.41 -15.47 3.11
C VAL A 57 -5.46 -16.30 2.26
N VAL A 58 -4.23 -15.80 2.03
CA VAL A 58 -3.22 -16.41 1.14
C VAL A 58 -1.93 -16.80 1.86
N GLY A 59 -1.75 -16.42 3.13
CA GLY A 59 -0.58 -16.76 3.93
C GLY A 59 0.61 -15.81 3.81
N PHE A 60 0.44 -14.68 3.13
CA PHE A 60 1.47 -13.66 2.95
C PHE A 60 0.85 -12.27 2.74
N GLU A 61 1.65 -11.21 2.92
CA GLU A 61 1.17 -9.81 2.90
C GLU A 61 1.91 -8.92 1.90
N HIS A 62 2.95 -9.45 1.25
CA HIS A 62 3.64 -8.79 0.16
C HIS A 62 3.03 -9.20 -1.18
N ALA A 63 3.19 -8.37 -2.20
CA ALA A 63 2.77 -8.74 -3.56
C ALA A 63 3.40 -10.06 -4.02
N PRO A 64 2.64 -10.96 -4.65
CA PRO A 64 3.13 -12.29 -5.01
C PRO A 64 4.27 -12.20 -6.04
N THR A 65 5.39 -12.90 -5.80
CA THR A 65 6.56 -12.90 -6.69
C THR A 65 6.86 -14.27 -7.29
N THR A 66 6.30 -15.33 -6.71
CA THR A 66 6.47 -16.71 -7.17
C THR A 66 5.23 -17.23 -7.89
N PRO A 67 5.36 -18.16 -8.86
CA PRO A 67 4.21 -18.78 -9.52
C PRO A 67 3.20 -19.39 -8.53
N GLU A 68 3.68 -19.95 -7.42
CA GLU A 68 2.85 -20.51 -6.35
C GLU A 68 2.04 -19.43 -5.64
N GLN A 69 2.64 -18.27 -5.31
CA GLN A 69 1.95 -17.15 -4.67
C GLN A 69 0.92 -16.51 -5.60
N ILE A 70 1.24 -16.33 -6.88
CA ILE A 70 0.30 -15.80 -7.89
C ILE A 70 -0.92 -16.72 -7.98
N LYS A 71 -0.69 -18.03 -8.08
CA LYS A 71 -1.78 -19.02 -8.10
C LYS A 71 -2.59 -19.04 -6.81
N ALA A 72 -1.95 -18.85 -5.65
CA ALA A 72 -2.65 -18.77 -4.37
C ALA A 72 -3.58 -17.55 -4.32
N LEU A 73 -3.12 -16.39 -4.80
CA LEU A 73 -3.91 -15.18 -4.93
C LEU A 73 -5.09 -15.36 -5.90
N GLU A 74 -4.84 -15.88 -7.11
CA GLU A 74 -5.90 -16.18 -8.09
C GLU A 74 -6.96 -17.13 -7.50
N HIS A 75 -6.53 -18.18 -6.81
CA HIS A 75 -7.41 -19.15 -6.19
C HIS A 75 -8.24 -18.54 -5.04
N ALA A 76 -7.61 -17.74 -4.19
CA ALA A 76 -8.30 -17.02 -3.12
C ALA A 76 -9.36 -16.06 -3.69
N THR A 77 -8.99 -15.23 -4.67
CA THR A 77 -9.91 -14.32 -5.36
C THR A 77 -11.06 -15.09 -6.01
N ALA A 78 -10.81 -16.26 -6.61
CA ALA A 78 -11.87 -17.11 -7.18
C ALA A 78 -12.85 -17.63 -6.11
N MET A 79 -12.36 -18.03 -4.94
CA MET A 79 -13.20 -18.46 -3.82
C MET A 79 -14.02 -17.30 -3.22
N LEU A 80 -13.40 -16.13 -3.03
CA LEU A 80 -14.08 -14.90 -2.60
C LEU A 80 -15.13 -14.43 -3.62
N ASN A 81 -14.97 -14.77 -4.89
CA ASN A 81 -15.98 -14.51 -5.91
C ASN A 81 -17.17 -15.50 -5.88
N GLN A 82 -17.22 -16.45 -4.95
CA GLN A 82 -18.32 -17.42 -4.77
C GLN A 82 -18.92 -17.31 -3.36
N PRO A 83 -19.60 -16.18 -3.04
CA PRO A 83 -20.13 -15.93 -1.71
C PRO A 83 -21.10 -17.01 -1.19
N GLU A 84 -21.81 -17.70 -2.08
CA GLU A 84 -22.70 -18.80 -1.73
C GLU A 84 -21.99 -19.99 -1.06
N ASN A 85 -20.67 -20.11 -1.27
CA ASN A 85 -19.82 -21.10 -0.62
C ASN A 85 -19.24 -20.57 0.70
N LEU A 86 -19.32 -19.26 0.97
CA LEU A 86 -18.75 -18.60 2.14
C LEU A 86 -19.79 -18.25 3.20
N PHE A 87 -21.00 -17.85 2.79
CA PHE A 87 -22.06 -17.43 3.69
C PHE A 87 -23.38 -18.13 3.35
N ALA A 88 -24.07 -18.61 4.39
CA ALA A 88 -25.38 -19.22 4.27
C ALA A 88 -26.38 -18.59 5.25
N PHE A 89 -27.58 -18.34 4.75
CA PHE A 89 -28.64 -17.61 5.44
C PHE A 89 -29.72 -18.58 5.94
N SER A 90 -30.11 -18.47 7.22
CA SER A 90 -31.21 -19.30 7.75
C SER A 90 -32.57 -18.65 7.50
N ASN A 91 -33.57 -19.45 7.09
CA ASN A 91 -35.00 -19.07 7.07
C ASN A 91 -35.40 -17.84 6.21
N ALA A 92 -34.45 -17.23 5.49
CA ALA A 92 -34.66 -16.20 4.48
C ALA A 92 -33.98 -16.62 3.17
N GLN A 93 -34.51 -16.16 2.04
CA GLN A 93 -33.93 -16.42 0.72
C GLN A 93 -33.29 -15.13 0.23
N CYS A 94 -31.97 -15.10 0.29
CA CYS A 94 -31.13 -13.98 -0.10
C CYS A 94 -30.52 -14.23 -1.48
N GLU A 95 -30.79 -13.34 -2.42
CA GLU A 95 -30.23 -13.36 -3.78
C GLU A 95 -29.10 -12.35 -3.87
N LEU A 96 -27.91 -12.78 -4.29
CA LEU A 96 -26.77 -11.89 -4.51
C LEU A 96 -27.07 -10.92 -5.67
N LYS A 97 -26.97 -9.62 -5.40
CA LYS A 97 -27.18 -8.55 -6.38
C LYS A 97 -25.87 -7.90 -6.82
N PHE A 98 -24.92 -7.79 -5.91
CA PHE A 98 -23.62 -7.21 -6.18
C PHE A 98 -22.54 -7.96 -5.42
N LYS A 99 -21.35 -8.03 -6.02
CA LYS A 99 -20.12 -8.47 -5.36
C LYS A 99 -18.94 -7.65 -5.85
N SER A 100 -18.04 -7.32 -4.95
CA SER A 100 -16.73 -6.74 -5.24
C SER A 100 -15.68 -7.48 -4.42
N VAL A 101 -14.56 -7.81 -5.03
CA VAL A 101 -13.40 -8.39 -4.36
C VAL A 101 -12.21 -7.58 -4.85
N SER A 102 -11.52 -6.90 -3.94
CA SER A 102 -10.29 -6.18 -4.22
C SER A 102 -9.23 -6.56 -3.18
N ASN A 103 -7.98 -6.36 -3.53
CA ASN A 103 -6.87 -6.55 -2.62
C ASN A 103 -5.71 -5.61 -2.97
N SER A 104 -4.86 -5.30 -1.99
CA SER A 104 -3.65 -4.49 -2.19
C SER A 104 -2.41 -5.31 -2.56
N LEU A 105 -2.56 -6.64 -2.74
CA LEU A 105 -1.46 -7.55 -3.12
C LEU A 105 -1.24 -7.57 -4.63
N GLU A 106 -2.29 -7.31 -5.41
CA GLU A 106 -2.20 -7.13 -6.86
C GLU A 106 -1.39 -5.86 -7.14
N GLN A 107 -0.17 -6.04 -7.60
CA GLN A 107 0.47 -4.98 -8.38
C GLN A 107 -0.28 -4.97 -9.70
N GLU A 108 -1.00 -3.87 -10.00
CA GLU A 108 -1.39 -3.61 -11.38
C GLU A 108 -0.11 -3.78 -12.20
N GLU A 109 -0.12 -4.71 -13.17
CA GLU A 109 1.00 -4.85 -14.09
C GLU A 109 1.15 -3.49 -14.79
N HIS A 110 2.00 -2.63 -14.25
CA HIS A 110 2.65 -1.60 -15.03
C HIS A 110 3.38 -2.38 -16.09
N HIS A 111 2.71 -2.50 -17.24
CA HIS A 111 3.29 -2.94 -18.49
C HIS A 111 4.72 -2.43 -18.49
N ALA A 112 5.68 -3.35 -18.40
CA ALA A 112 7.06 -3.03 -18.63
C ALA A 112 7.06 -2.28 -19.96
N HIS A 113 7.21 -0.96 -19.89
CA HIS A 113 7.27 -0.14 -21.07
C HIS A 113 8.44 -0.71 -21.85
N GLU A 114 8.12 -1.36 -22.98
CA GLU A 114 9.08 -1.75 -23.98
C GLU A 114 10.03 -0.57 -24.16
N GLY A 115 11.33 -0.86 -24.06
CA GLY A 115 12.38 0.14 -24.00
C GLY A 115 12.10 1.29 -24.95
N HIS A 116 11.99 2.48 -24.38
CA HIS A 116 12.11 3.69 -25.17
C HIS A 116 13.54 3.70 -25.71
N ASP A 117 13.71 3.14 -26.90
CA ASP A 117 14.79 3.47 -27.81
C ASP A 117 14.85 5.00 -27.89
N HIS A 118 15.83 5.58 -27.21
CA HIS A 118 16.19 6.97 -27.40
C HIS A 118 16.79 7.08 -28.81
N HIS A 119 15.93 7.27 -29.79
CA HIS A 119 16.36 7.77 -31.08
C HIS A 119 16.88 9.19 -30.89
N ASP A 120 18.18 9.34 -31.13
CA ASP A 120 18.87 10.60 -31.35
C ASP A 120 18.14 11.45 -32.40
N ASP A 121 17.24 12.32 -31.95
CA ASP A 121 16.75 13.41 -32.77
C ASP A 121 17.82 14.50 -32.80
N LYS A 122 18.55 14.48 -33.92
CA LYS A 122 19.44 15.55 -34.36
C LYS A 122 18.68 16.86 -34.40
N HIS A 123 19.01 17.78 -33.49
CA HIS A 123 18.62 19.17 -33.62
C HIS A 123 19.43 19.82 -34.76
N ASP A 124 18.72 20.04 -35.86
CA ASP A 124 19.05 20.95 -36.93
C ASP A 124 18.99 22.39 -36.38
N HIS A 125 20.14 23.07 -36.34
CA HIS A 125 20.22 24.51 -36.09
C HIS A 125 21.00 25.17 -37.22
N ASP A 126 20.25 25.50 -38.27
CA ASP A 126 20.66 26.42 -39.32
C ASP A 126 20.65 27.88 -38.82
N ALA A 127 21.76 28.56 -39.15
CA ALA A 127 21.94 29.99 -39.37
C ALA A 127 21.89 30.98 -38.18
N HIS A 128 23.08 31.33 -37.67
CA HIS A 128 23.41 32.72 -37.35
C HIS A 128 24.74 33.14 -37.99
N GLU A 129 24.63 34.07 -38.94
CA GLU A 129 25.74 34.84 -39.50
C GLU A 129 26.31 35.83 -38.48
N GLY A 130 27.64 35.93 -38.45
CA GLY A 130 28.38 37.13 -38.03
C GLY A 130 28.96 37.06 -36.62
N HIS A 131 30.27 36.83 -36.50
CA HIS A 131 31.23 37.94 -36.36
C HIS A 131 32.68 37.42 -36.34
N ASP A 132 33.52 38.14 -37.09
CA ASP A 132 34.96 37.95 -37.25
C ASP A 132 35.79 38.32 -36.00
N HIS A 133 36.98 37.71 -35.97
CA HIS A 133 38.24 38.05 -35.28
C HIS A 133 38.43 37.48 -33.85
N HIS A 134 39.58 36.95 -33.43
CA HIS A 134 40.97 37.18 -33.85
C HIS A 134 41.84 35.92 -33.66
N ASP A 135 42.89 35.85 -34.49
CA ASP A 135 44.07 35.01 -34.34
C ASP A 135 44.66 35.04 -32.93
N ASP A 136 44.95 33.86 -32.36
CA ASP A 136 46.21 33.68 -31.66
C ASP A 136 46.74 32.26 -31.85
N LYS A 137 47.97 32.21 -32.32
CA LYS A 137 48.72 31.01 -32.63
C LYS A 137 49.28 30.44 -31.34
N HIS A 138 49.01 29.17 -31.07
CA HIS A 138 49.94 28.33 -30.35
C HIS A 138 50.13 27.02 -31.11
N ASP A 139 51.24 26.97 -31.83
CA ASP A 139 51.96 25.71 -32.11
C ASP A 139 52.13 24.96 -30.80
N HIS A 140 51.74 23.70 -30.75
CA HIS A 140 52.59 22.66 -30.16
C HIS A 140 52.36 21.33 -30.88
N ASP A 141 53.49 20.81 -31.34
CA ASP A 141 53.70 19.59 -32.10
C ASP A 141 53.33 18.30 -31.35
N ASP A 142 53.00 17.29 -32.16
CA ASP A 142 53.19 15.85 -31.97
C ASP A 142 52.86 15.21 -30.62
N HIS A 143 51.79 14.40 -30.61
CA HIS A 143 51.91 13.02 -30.13
C HIS A 143 51.12 12.07 -31.04
N GLU A 144 51.88 11.27 -31.78
CA GLU A 144 51.45 10.10 -32.54
C GLU A 144 50.81 9.05 -31.62
N GLY A 145 49.68 8.50 -32.08
CA GLY A 145 49.43 7.06 -32.08
C GLY A 145 49.09 6.39 -30.75
N HIS A 146 47.80 6.26 -30.46
CA HIS A 146 47.30 5.06 -29.79
C HIS A 146 46.07 4.53 -30.52
N ASP A 147 46.34 3.55 -31.39
CA ASP A 147 45.34 2.63 -31.93
C ASP A 147 44.66 1.87 -30.78
N HIS A 148 43.33 1.92 -30.77
CA HIS A 148 42.49 1.08 -29.93
C HIS A 148 42.48 -0.34 -30.49
N HIS A 149 43.03 -1.30 -29.74
CA HIS A 149 42.81 -2.71 -30.01
C HIS A 149 41.69 -3.25 -29.13
N ASP A 150 40.74 -3.88 -29.81
CA ASP A 150 39.71 -4.78 -29.29
C ASP A 150 40.32 -5.84 -28.38
N ASP A 151 39.90 -5.89 -27.12
CA ASP A 151 40.03 -7.09 -26.30
C ASP A 151 38.63 -7.60 -25.91
N LYS A 152 38.30 -8.72 -26.55
CA LYS A 152 37.20 -9.60 -26.17
C LYS A 152 37.52 -10.19 -24.81
N HIS A 153 36.66 -9.95 -23.83
CA HIS A 153 36.63 -10.78 -22.63
C HIS A 153 35.44 -11.72 -22.68
N ASP A 154 35.74 -12.96 -23.07
CA ASP A 154 35.03 -14.15 -22.60
C ASP A 154 35.13 -14.18 -21.06
N HIS A 155 34.00 -14.29 -20.38
CA HIS A 155 33.96 -14.85 -19.04
C HIS A 155 33.03 -16.06 -19.05
N ASP A 156 33.69 -17.20 -19.22
CA ASP A 156 33.22 -18.53 -18.91
C ASP A 156 32.74 -18.64 -17.45
N ALA A 157 31.80 -19.58 -17.30
CA ALA A 157 31.23 -20.16 -16.10
C ALA A 157 32.15 -20.24 -14.86
N HIS A 158 31.60 -19.82 -13.71
CA HIS A 158 32.00 -20.35 -12.41
C HIS A 158 30.76 -20.89 -11.68
N GLU A 159 30.56 -22.21 -11.82
CA GLU A 159 29.93 -23.03 -10.80
C GLU A 159 30.87 -23.19 -9.59
N GLY A 160 30.30 -23.14 -8.39
CA GLY A 160 30.82 -23.84 -7.22
C GLY A 160 31.58 -23.01 -6.19
N HIS A 161 30.85 -22.51 -5.18
CA HIS A 161 31.39 -22.40 -3.83
C HIS A 161 30.34 -22.80 -2.80
N ASP A 162 30.38 -24.07 -2.43
CA ASP A 162 29.88 -24.58 -1.15
C ASP A 162 30.79 -24.07 -0.02
N HIS A 163 30.24 -23.33 0.95
CA HIS A 163 30.84 -23.20 2.28
C HIS A 163 29.76 -23.19 3.37
N HIS A 164 29.61 -24.38 3.96
CA HIS A 164 29.31 -24.76 5.33
C HIS A 164 28.61 -23.81 6.32
N ASP A 165 27.58 -24.40 6.94
CA ASP A 165 27.00 -24.13 8.25
C ASP A 165 27.99 -23.66 9.32
N ASP A 166 27.65 -22.57 10.01
CA ASP A 166 27.91 -22.44 11.44
C ASP A 166 26.74 -21.72 12.13
N LYS A 167 26.23 -22.40 13.16
CA LYS A 167 25.14 -21.96 14.02
C LYS A 167 25.64 -20.86 14.94
N HIS A 168 24.90 -19.75 15.04
CA HIS A 168 24.90 -18.93 16.24
C HIS A 168 23.48 -18.51 16.61
N ASP A 169 22.97 -19.15 17.67
CA ASP A 169 21.96 -18.60 18.56
C ASP A 169 22.40 -17.22 19.05
N HIS A 170 21.50 -16.25 19.04
CA HIS A 170 21.55 -15.15 20.01
C HIS A 170 20.14 -14.81 20.48
N ASP A 171 19.75 -15.52 21.55
CA ASP A 171 18.75 -15.07 22.50
C ASP A 171 19.29 -13.86 23.30
N THR A 172 18.39 -12.89 23.49
CA THR A 172 18.29 -11.94 24.63
C THR A 172 19.51 -11.08 25.00
N HIS A 173 19.36 -9.76 24.84
CA HIS A 173 19.88 -8.79 25.81
C HIS A 173 18.90 -7.63 26.02
N GLU A 174 18.18 -7.69 27.14
CA GLU A 174 17.65 -6.52 27.83
C GLU A 174 18.80 -5.67 28.39
N GLY A 175 18.67 -4.35 28.23
CA GLY A 175 19.12 -3.34 29.18
C GLY A 175 20.60 -2.96 29.15
N HIS A 176 20.89 -1.81 28.54
CA HIS A 176 21.85 -0.84 29.10
C HIS A 176 21.48 0.58 28.64
N GLU A 177 20.83 1.32 29.52
CA GLU A 177 21.04 2.76 29.63
C GLU A 177 22.51 2.98 30.01
N HIS A 178 23.20 3.94 29.38
CA HIS A 178 24.13 4.87 30.05
C HIS A 178 24.67 5.95 29.10
N HIS A 179 24.36 7.18 29.51
CA HIS A 179 25.19 8.39 29.59
C HIS A 179 25.65 9.18 28.36
N ASP A 180 25.16 10.43 28.36
CA ASP A 180 25.80 11.64 27.87
C ASP A 180 27.29 11.70 28.24
N ASP A 181 28.15 11.97 27.25
CA ASP A 181 29.34 12.77 27.50
C ASP A 181 29.73 13.58 26.26
N LYS A 182 29.91 14.88 26.51
CA LYS A 182 30.31 15.90 25.56
C LYS A 182 31.78 15.72 25.24
N HIS A 183 32.14 15.71 23.96
CA HIS A 183 33.51 15.94 23.53
C HIS A 183 33.60 17.24 22.74
N ASP A 184 33.97 18.29 23.47
CA ASP A 184 34.71 19.43 22.94
C ASP A 184 36.08 18.94 22.44
N HIS A 185 36.41 19.24 21.19
CA HIS A 185 37.81 19.38 20.77
C HIS A 185 37.95 20.59 19.85
N ASP A 186 38.42 21.66 20.48
CA ASP A 186 38.91 22.89 19.88
C ASP A 186 40.33 22.73 19.32
N THR A 187 40.59 23.48 18.25
CA THR A 187 41.89 23.96 17.73
C THR A 187 42.81 23.00 16.94
N HIS A 188 42.83 23.19 15.62
CA HIS A 188 44.08 23.25 14.86
C HIS A 188 44.10 24.47 13.94
N GLU A 189 45.07 25.34 14.19
CA GLU A 189 45.42 26.52 13.40
C GLU A 189 46.06 26.12 12.06
N GLY A 190 45.65 26.84 11.01
CA GLY A 190 46.60 27.41 10.05
C GLY A 190 46.79 26.67 8.74
N HIS A 191 45.97 26.98 7.73
CA HIS A 191 46.45 27.25 6.37
C HIS A 191 45.56 28.30 5.69
N GLU A 192 46.15 29.45 5.38
CA GLU A 192 45.56 30.53 4.58
C GLU A 192 45.90 30.38 3.08
N HIS A 193 45.03 31.02 2.29
CA HIS A 193 45.08 31.40 0.87
C HIS A 193 44.62 30.31 -0.14
N HIS A 194 43.71 30.59 -1.08
CA HIS A 194 43.48 31.83 -1.81
C HIS A 194 42.01 32.11 -2.12
N ASP A 195 41.69 33.40 -2.16
CA ASP A 195 40.51 33.99 -2.78
C ASP A 195 40.41 33.60 -4.26
N ASP A 196 39.23 33.21 -4.72
CA ASP A 196 38.71 33.69 -5.99
C ASP A 196 37.19 33.81 -5.96
N LYS A 197 36.74 34.97 -6.40
CA LYS A 197 35.35 35.40 -6.46
C LYS A 197 34.67 34.71 -7.64
N HIS A 198 33.50 34.11 -7.42
CA HIS A 198 32.51 34.00 -8.48
C HIS A 198 31.15 34.47 -7.99
N ASP A 199 30.61 35.40 -8.80
CA ASP A 199 29.30 36.01 -8.70
C ASP A 199 28.18 35.00 -8.57
N HIS A 200 27.17 35.41 -7.79
CA HIS A 200 25.83 34.88 -7.89
C HIS A 200 25.23 35.26 -9.25
N ASP A 201 24.67 34.30 -9.98
CA ASP A 201 23.32 34.41 -10.52
C ASP A 201 22.88 33.08 -11.15
N ALA A 202 21.69 32.65 -10.70
CA ALA A 202 20.71 31.72 -11.29
C ALA A 202 21.21 30.53 -12.13
N HIS A 203 20.83 29.31 -11.75
CA HIS A 203 19.64 28.68 -12.34
C HIS A 203 19.27 27.38 -11.60
N GLU A 204 17.99 27.31 -11.29
CA GLU A 204 17.12 26.14 -11.10
C GLU A 204 17.74 24.78 -11.44
N GLY A 205 18.32 24.12 -10.45
CA GLY A 205 18.33 22.67 -10.38
C GLY A 205 17.16 22.27 -9.50
N HIS A 206 15.98 22.11 -10.10
CA HIS A 206 14.89 21.42 -9.41
C HIS A 206 15.40 20.02 -9.11
N ASP A 207 15.66 19.75 -7.83
CA ASP A 207 15.64 18.39 -7.32
C ASP A 207 14.25 17.83 -7.66
N ASP A 208 14.17 17.07 -8.74
CA ASP A 208 13.15 16.06 -8.93
C ASP A 208 13.40 14.96 -7.87
N HIS A 209 13.23 15.33 -6.60
CA HIS A 209 12.67 14.43 -5.63
C HIS A 209 11.25 14.15 -6.12
N LYS A 210 11.15 13.23 -7.11
CA LYS A 210 10.01 12.34 -7.15
C LYS A 210 9.93 11.82 -5.74
N GLY A 211 8.96 12.33 -4.99
CA GLY A 211 8.51 11.72 -3.77
C GLY A 211 8.20 10.29 -4.18
N HIS A 212 9.16 9.41 -3.93
CA HIS A 212 8.83 8.04 -3.64
C HIS A 212 7.95 8.20 -2.41
N ASP A 213 6.65 8.25 -2.68
CA ASP A 213 5.64 7.84 -1.73
C ASP A 213 6.02 6.41 -1.39
N HIS A 214 6.99 6.28 -0.49
CA HIS A 214 7.21 5.08 0.26
C HIS A 214 5.94 4.98 1.08
N SER A 215 4.92 4.34 0.49
CA SER A 215 3.84 3.75 1.24
C SER A 215 4.54 2.90 2.29
N GLU A 216 4.65 3.47 3.50
CA GLU A 216 5.11 2.80 4.70
C GLU A 216 4.38 1.45 4.70
N GLY A 217 5.15 0.38 4.52
CA GLY A 217 4.71 -0.92 4.01
C GLY A 217 3.39 -1.38 4.63
N GLY A 218 2.29 -1.02 3.97
CA GLY A 218 0.97 -1.49 4.33
C GLY A 218 0.95 -2.99 4.08
N HIS A 219 0.67 -3.77 5.11
CA HIS A 219 0.44 -5.19 4.97
C HIS A 219 -0.71 -5.41 3.99
N GLY A 220 -0.51 -6.30 3.01
CA GLY A 220 -1.52 -6.61 2.00
C GLY A 220 -2.83 -7.09 2.63
N GLU A 221 -3.94 -6.64 2.08
CA GLU A 221 -5.28 -6.85 2.63
C GLU A 221 -6.27 -7.16 1.50
N PHE A 222 -7.29 -7.97 1.81
CA PHE A 222 -8.47 -8.18 0.98
C PHE A 222 -9.64 -7.38 1.54
N THR A 223 -10.30 -6.64 0.65
CA THR A 223 -11.61 -6.02 0.91
C THR A 223 -12.65 -6.69 0.01
N VAL A 224 -13.73 -7.16 0.62
CA VAL A 224 -14.80 -7.86 -0.08
C VAL A 224 -16.14 -7.25 0.29
N GLU A 225 -16.98 -7.03 -0.70
CA GLU A 225 -18.33 -6.47 -0.53
C GLU A 225 -19.34 -7.39 -1.21
N TYR A 226 -20.42 -7.74 -0.50
CA TYR A 226 -21.55 -8.50 -1.04
C TYR A 226 -22.86 -7.83 -0.70
N HIS A 227 -23.69 -7.57 -1.71
CA HIS A 227 -25.05 -7.07 -1.51
C HIS A 227 -26.05 -8.16 -1.85
N TYR A 228 -27.01 -8.38 -0.96
CA TYR A 228 -28.10 -9.33 -1.16
C TYR A 228 -29.44 -8.62 -1.08
N ASP A 229 -30.39 -9.10 -1.89
CA ASP A 229 -31.81 -8.85 -1.69
C ASP A 229 -32.43 -10.09 -1.04
N CYS A 230 -32.95 -9.95 0.17
CA CYS A 230 -33.46 -11.04 0.99
C CYS A 230 -34.98 -11.00 1.09
N SER A 231 -35.64 -11.99 0.48
CA SER A 231 -37.06 -12.23 0.74
C SER A 231 -37.25 -12.82 2.15
N ALA A 232 -38.27 -12.33 2.86
CA ALA A 232 -38.56 -12.68 4.26
C ALA A 232 -37.39 -12.42 5.23
N ILE A 233 -36.66 -11.31 5.06
CA ILE A 233 -35.57 -10.87 5.95
C ILE A 233 -35.92 -10.91 7.45
N ASN A 234 -37.18 -10.66 7.80
CA ASN A 234 -37.67 -10.72 9.18
C ASN A 234 -37.67 -12.14 9.81
N LYS A 235 -37.38 -13.18 9.02
CA LYS A 235 -37.17 -14.55 9.47
C LYS A 235 -35.69 -14.92 9.53
N LEU A 236 -34.79 -14.04 9.11
CA LEU A 236 -33.35 -14.30 9.18
C LEU A 236 -32.89 -14.30 10.64
N ASP A 237 -32.70 -15.50 11.19
CA ASP A 237 -32.31 -15.67 12.60
C ASP A 237 -30.78 -15.80 12.77
N SER A 238 -30.09 -16.27 11.73
CA SER A 238 -28.67 -16.55 11.75
C SER A 238 -28.05 -16.58 10.35
N ILE A 239 -26.76 -16.26 10.31
CA ILE A 239 -25.91 -16.50 9.16
C ILE A 239 -24.75 -17.37 9.64
N SER A 240 -24.47 -18.42 8.88
CA SER A 240 -23.30 -19.28 9.08
C SER A 240 -22.27 -18.99 8.00
N THR A 241 -21.00 -19.13 8.35
CA THR A 241 -19.90 -18.95 7.42
C THR A 241 -19.05 -20.21 7.30
N GLN A 242 -18.56 -20.48 6.10
CA GLN A 242 -17.54 -21.51 5.82
C GLN A 242 -16.13 -20.92 5.74
N TRP A 243 -15.97 -19.63 6.04
CA TRP A 243 -14.71 -18.90 5.95
C TRP A 243 -13.52 -19.67 6.56
N PHE A 244 -13.63 -20.12 7.81
CA PHE A 244 -12.55 -20.83 8.51
C PHE A 244 -12.13 -22.16 7.87
N SER A 245 -13.03 -22.79 7.10
CA SER A 245 -12.70 -24.01 6.36
C SER A 245 -12.06 -23.72 5.00
N THR A 246 -12.34 -22.55 4.44
CA THR A 246 -11.79 -22.06 3.17
C THR A 246 -10.42 -21.41 3.38
N PHE A 247 -10.30 -20.57 4.41
CA PHE A 247 -9.13 -19.79 4.78
C PHE A 247 -8.67 -20.22 6.17
N THR A 248 -7.80 -21.23 6.20
CA THR A 248 -7.43 -21.93 7.46
C THR A 248 -6.48 -21.13 8.35
N SER A 249 -5.87 -20.06 7.82
CA SER A 249 -5.00 -19.16 8.58
C SER A 249 -5.78 -18.21 9.47
N THR A 250 -7.08 -17.99 9.21
CA THR A 250 -7.93 -17.16 10.06
C THR A 250 -8.24 -17.86 11.37
N GLU A 251 -7.85 -17.27 12.50
CA GLU A 251 -8.12 -17.81 13.84
C GLU A 251 -9.46 -17.31 14.41
N SER A 252 -9.83 -16.08 14.06
CA SER A 252 -11.04 -15.45 14.55
C SER A 252 -11.60 -14.42 13.59
N MET A 253 -12.88 -14.14 13.76
CA MET A 253 -13.59 -13.14 12.96
C MET A 253 -14.46 -12.29 13.88
N THR A 254 -14.32 -10.97 13.84
CA THR A 254 -15.26 -10.06 14.53
C THR A 254 -16.36 -9.68 13.56
N VAL A 255 -17.60 -9.99 13.93
CA VAL A 255 -18.78 -9.61 13.16
C VAL A 255 -19.45 -8.41 13.84
N ASN A 256 -19.48 -7.27 13.17
CA ASN A 256 -20.24 -6.09 13.55
C ASN A 256 -21.57 -6.11 12.78
N LEU A 257 -22.67 -6.42 13.46
CA LEU A 257 -24.00 -6.46 12.88
C LEU A 257 -24.78 -5.19 13.23
N LEU A 258 -25.31 -4.53 12.21
CA LEU A 258 -26.19 -3.38 12.29
C LEU A 258 -27.49 -3.69 11.54
N THR A 259 -28.61 -3.51 12.22
CA THR A 259 -29.96 -3.67 11.65
C THR A 259 -30.81 -2.48 12.07
N ASP A 260 -31.99 -2.34 11.48
CA ASP A 260 -32.96 -1.29 11.85
C ASP A 260 -33.35 -1.31 13.35
N THR A 261 -33.11 -2.42 14.04
CA THR A 261 -33.58 -2.64 15.43
C THR A 261 -32.47 -2.96 16.43
N LYS A 262 -31.28 -3.34 15.97
CA LYS A 262 -30.21 -3.86 16.82
C LYS A 262 -28.83 -3.56 16.23
N GLN A 263 -27.88 -3.29 17.12
CA GLN A 263 -26.45 -3.32 16.83
C GLN A 263 -25.78 -4.29 17.80
N VAL A 264 -25.00 -5.23 17.27
CA VAL A 264 -24.30 -6.23 18.08
C VAL A 264 -22.96 -6.56 17.45
N GLN A 265 -21.93 -6.73 18.29
CA GLN A 265 -20.65 -7.29 17.88
C GLN A 265 -20.53 -8.72 18.42
N GLN A 266 -20.12 -9.66 17.57
CA GLN A 266 -19.91 -11.04 17.97
C GLN A 266 -18.59 -11.57 17.41
N LYS A 267 -17.78 -12.19 18.27
CA LYS A 267 -16.59 -12.93 17.84
C LYS A 267 -16.94 -14.35 17.41
N LEU A 268 -16.52 -14.73 16.22
CA LEU A 268 -16.57 -16.10 15.69
C LEU A 268 -15.19 -16.75 15.73
N THR A 269 -15.19 -18.07 15.74
CA THR A 269 -14.00 -18.93 15.71
C THR A 269 -14.31 -20.19 14.90
N PRO A 270 -13.33 -21.02 14.54
CA PRO A 270 -13.59 -22.32 13.90
C PRO A 270 -14.56 -23.24 14.68
N LYS A 271 -14.75 -23.00 15.99
CA LYS A 271 -15.71 -23.76 16.83
C LYS A 271 -17.11 -23.14 16.87
N GLN A 272 -17.25 -21.88 16.47
CA GLN A 272 -18.50 -21.12 16.45
C GLN A 272 -18.55 -20.31 15.16
N VAL A 273 -19.08 -20.94 14.10
CA VAL A 273 -19.08 -20.42 12.73
C VAL A 273 -20.40 -19.77 12.32
N SER A 274 -21.26 -19.47 13.29
CA SER A 274 -22.57 -18.84 13.05
C SER A 274 -22.78 -17.66 14.00
N PHE A 275 -23.32 -16.57 13.46
CA PHE A 275 -23.81 -15.43 14.23
C PHE A 275 -25.32 -15.31 14.11
N ARG A 276 -25.94 -14.66 15.10
CA ARG A 276 -27.39 -14.58 15.26
C ARG A 276 -27.85 -13.13 15.33
N PHE A 277 -29.06 -12.90 14.83
CA PHE A 277 -29.74 -11.60 14.80
C PHE A 277 -30.50 -11.31 16.09
#